data_AF-A0A4Q2Z8E7-F1
#
_entry.id   AF-A0A4Q2Z8E7-F1
#
_cell.length_a   1.000
_cell.length_b   1.000
_cell.length_c   1.000
_cell.angle_alpha   90.00
_cell.angle_beta   90.00
_cell.angle_gamma   90.00
#
_symmetry.space_group_name_H-M   'P 1'
#
loop_
_entity.id
_entity.type
_entity.pdbx_description
1 polymer ?
#
loop_
_entity_poly.entity_id
_entity_poly.type
_entity_poly.pdbx_seq_one_letter_code
_entity_poly.pdbx_strand_id
1 'polypeptide(L)' 'MKLEQIATEAEKLPEEERAALASRLLHGLESPVYEVTDEDIRERMREAGNDPAVWITFDQLVSGLNRRVG' A
#
# COMPACT_ATOMS: atom_id res chain seq x y z
N MET A 1 -1.28 14.64 -15.96
CA MET A 1 -0.81 15.49 -14.84
C MET A 1 0.41 14.84 -14.22
N LYS A 2 1.44 15.59 -13.81
CA LYS A 2 2.60 15.00 -13.13
C LYS A 2 2.24 14.74 -11.66
N LEU A 3 2.76 13.66 -11.06
CA LEU A 3 2.49 13.28 -9.66
C LEU A 3 2.76 14.44 -8.68
N GLU A 4 3.85 15.18 -8.90
CA GLU A 4 4.22 16.36 -8.11
C GLU A 4 3.14 17.45 -8.09
N GLN A 5 2.39 17.60 -9.19
CA GLN A 5 1.31 18.57 -9.27
C GLN A 5 0.10 18.09 -8.46
N ILE A 6 -0.19 16.79 -8.45
CA ILE A 6 -1.26 16.22 -7.62
C ILE A 6 -0.94 16.42 -6.13
N ALA A 7 0.31 16.14 -5.73
CA ALA A 7 0.76 16.34 -4.35
C ALA A 7 0.65 17.82 -3.94
N THR A 8 1.16 18.74 -4.76
CA THR A 8 1.11 20.18 -4.49
C THR A 8 -0.33 20.72 -4.38
N GLU A 9 -1.26 20.24 -5.21
CA GLU A 9 -2.66 20.67 -5.10
C GLU A 9 -3.37 20.02 -3.90
N ALA A 10 -3.04 18.78 -3.55
CA ALA A 10 -3.60 18.11 -2.37
C ALA A 10 -3.16 18.74 -1.04
N GLU A 11 -1.95 19.32 -0.98
CA GLU A 11 -1.47 20.06 0.20
C GLU A 11 -2.29 21.32 0.50
N LYS A 12 -2.95 21.90 -0.50
CA LYS A 12 -3.81 23.07 -0.34
C LYS A 12 -5.17 22.72 0.26
N LEU A 13 -5.53 21.44 0.31
CA LEU A 13 -6.81 20.98 0.83
C LEU A 13 -6.79 20.86 2.37
N PRO A 14 -7.91 21.13 3.04
CA PRO A 14 -8.13 20.73 4.43
C PRO A 14 -7.90 19.22 4.63
N GLU A 15 -7.55 18.81 5.84
CA GLU A 15 -7.21 17.41 6.15
C GLU A 15 -8.30 16.42 5.75
N GLU A 16 -9.57 16.75 6.03
CA GLU A 16 -10.73 15.93 5.69
C GLU A 16 -10.88 15.74 4.17
N GLU A 17 -10.74 16.82 3.40
CA GLU A 17 -10.81 16.79 1.95
C GLU A 17 -9.63 16.03 1.33
N ARG A 18 -8.43 16.18 1.92
CA ARG A 18 -7.24 15.42 1.54
C ARG A 18 -7.43 13.92 1.80
N ALA A 19 -8.04 13.54 2.92
CA ALA A 19 -8.37 12.15 3.22
C ALA A 19 -9.42 11.58 2.24
N ALA A 20 -10.44 12.36 1.91
CA ALA A 20 -11.44 11.98 0.92
C ALA A 20 -10.83 11.80 -0.49
N LEU A 21 -9.89 12.69 -0.88
CA LEU A 21 -9.13 12.58 -2.11
C LEU A 21 -8.26 11.32 -2.13
N ALA A 22 -7.54 11.04 -1.04
CA ALA A 22 -6.73 9.82 -0.92
C ALA A 22 -7.59 8.55 -1.03
N SER A 23 -8.74 8.50 -0.35
CA SER A 23 -9.68 7.37 -0.46
C SER A 23 -10.15 7.17 -1.91
N ARG A 24 -10.55 8.23 -2.60
CA ARG A 24 -10.94 8.16 -4.03
C ARG A 24 -9.82 7.66 -4.92
N LEU A 25 -8.58 8.10 -4.69
CA LEU A 25 -7.42 7.64 -5.45
C LEU A 25 -7.16 6.15 -5.20
N LEU A 26 -7.23 5.70 -3.95
CA LEU A 26 -7.06 4.29 -3.58
C LEU A 26 -8.14 3.40 -4.20
N HIS A 27 -9.40 3.84 -4.21
CA HIS A 27 -10.51 3.11 -4.85
C HIS A 27 -10.50 3.18 -6.38
N GLY A 28 -9.76 4.14 -6.96
CA GLY A 28 -9.57 4.26 -8.40
C GLY A 28 -8.40 3.44 -8.93
N LEU A 29 -7.58 2.82 -8.06
CA LEU A 29 -6.56 1.87 -8.48
C LEU A 29 -7.21 0.62 -9.05
N GLU A 30 -6.60 0.03 -10.08
CA GLU A 30 -7.06 -1.24 -10.64
C GLU A 30 -7.15 -2.29 -9.53
N SER A 31 -8.16 -3.16 -9.65
CA SER A 31 -8.31 -4.31 -8.76
C SER A 31 -6.98 -5.08 -8.71
N PRO A 32 -6.52 -5.46 -7.50
CA PRO A 32 -5.24 -6.15 -7.38
C PRO A 32 -5.25 -7.43 -8.22
N VAL A 33 -4.10 -7.72 -8.84
CA VAL A 33 -3.91 -8.88 -9.75
C VAL A 33 -4.09 -10.22 -9.03
N TYR A 34 -4.13 -10.21 -7.69
CA TYR A 34 -4.43 -11.38 -6.87
C TYR A 34 -5.26 -10.96 -5.65
N GLU A 35 -6.17 -11.85 -5.25
CA GLU A 35 -6.92 -11.74 -4.01
C GLU A 35 -6.24 -12.58 -2.93
N VAL A 36 -6.38 -12.17 -1.67
CA VAL A 36 -5.90 -12.90 -0.50
C VAL A 36 -7.09 -13.13 0.41
N THR A 37 -7.33 -14.37 0.80
CA THR A 37 -8.42 -14.70 1.73
C THR A 37 -8.01 -14.48 3.18
N ASP A 38 -8.99 -14.35 4.06
CA ASP A 38 -8.74 -14.29 5.51
C ASP A 38 -8.02 -15.54 6.03
N GLU A 39 -8.22 -16.70 5.39
CA GLU A 39 -7.51 -17.94 5.73
C GLU A 39 -6.03 -17.83 5.39
N ASP A 40 -5.70 -17.36 4.18
CA ASP A 40 -4.31 -17.16 3.76
C ASP A 40 -3.57 -16.22 4.72
N ILE A 41 -4.24 -15.13 5.15
CA ILE A 41 -3.69 -14.19 6.13
C ILE A 41 -3.43 -14.91 7.45
N ARG A 42 -4.39 -15.72 7.93
CA ARG A 42 -4.26 -16.45 9.20
C ARG A 42 -3.10 -17.43 9.17
N GLU A 43 -2.94 -18.17 8.07
CA GLU A 43 -1.83 -19.10 7.91
C GLU A 43 -0.48 -18.37 7.94
N ARG A 44 -0.35 -17.26 7.20
CA ARG A 44 0.88 -16.46 7.20
C ARG A 44 1.21 -15.87 8.56
N MET A 45 0.20 -15.41 9.30
CA MET A 45 0.41 -14.90 10.66
C MET A 45 0.87 -16.01 11.62
N ARG A 46 0.35 -17.23 11.48
CA ARG A 46 0.79 -18.37 12.27
C ARG A 46 2.24 -18.76 11.95
N GLU A 47 2.59 -18.81 10.66
CA GLU A 47 3.98 -19.07 10.22
C GLU A 47 4.93 -18.04 10.82
N ALA A 48 4.58 -16.76 10.74
CA ALA A 48 5.42 -15.68 11.22
C ALA A 48 5.52 -15.61 12.76
N GLY A 49 4.53 -16.14 13.47
CA GLY A 49 4.60 -16.35 14.91
C GLY A 49 5.51 -17.52 15.31
N ASN A 50 5.64 -18.53 14.45
CA ASN A 50 6.48 -19.70 14.68
C ASN A 50 7.94 -19.49 14.22
N ASP A 51 8.14 -18.71 13.15
CA ASP A 51 9.45 -18.39 12.59
C ASP A 51 9.56 -16.90 12.25
N PRO A 52 10.23 -16.10 13.10
CA PRO A 52 10.45 -14.69 12.82
C PRO A 52 11.30 -14.41 11.57
N ALA A 53 12.02 -15.40 11.01
CA ALA A 53 12.83 -15.21 9.81
C ALA A 53 11.97 -15.06 8.53
N VAL A 54 10.68 -15.42 8.57
CA VAL A 54 9.76 -15.25 7.43
C VAL A 54 9.25 -13.81 7.28
N TRP A 55 9.49 -12.94 8.28
CA TRP A 55 9.19 -11.52 8.17
C TRP A 55 10.10 -10.85 7.14
N ILE A 56 9.52 -9.99 6.32
CA ILE A 56 10.32 -9.07 5.49
C ILE A 56 10.88 -7.96 6.39
N THR A 57 12.13 -7.56 6.13
CA THR A 57 12.69 -6.38 6.77
C THR A 57 12.08 -5.10 6.18
N PHE A 58 12.21 -4.00 6.91
CA PHE A 58 11.80 -2.69 6.41
C PHE A 58 12.48 -2.35 5.06
N ASP A 59 13.77 -2.61 4.94
CA ASP A 59 14.53 -2.35 3.70
C ASP A 59 14.03 -3.21 2.53
N GLN A 60 13.64 -4.46 2.79
CA GLN A 60 13.06 -5.36 1.79
C GLN A 60 11.70 -4.88 1.32
N LEU A 61 10.85 -4.38 2.24
CA LEU A 61 9.57 -3.77 1.89
C LEU A 61 9.77 -2.55 0.99
N VAL A 62 10.63 -1.61 1.40
CA VAL A 62 10.92 -0.39 0.63
C VAL A 62 11.44 -0.72 -0.77
N SER A 63 12.36 -1.69 -0.86
CA SER A 63 12.92 -2.15 -2.14
C SER A 63 11.87 -2.79 -3.06
N GLY A 64 10.91 -3.53 -2.49
CA GLY A 64 9.82 -4.17 -3.23
C GLY A 64 8.79 -3.16 -3.76
N LEU A 65 8.46 -2.13 -2.96
CA LEU A 65 7.52 -1.08 -3.37
C LEU A 65 8.09 -0.19 -4.48
N ASN A 66 9.39 0.09 -4.45
CA ASN A 66 10.06 0.88 -5.49
C ASN A 66 10.20 0.16 -6.85
N ARG A 67 9.94 -1.16 -6.92
CA ARG A 67 10.06 -1.95 -8.17
C ARG A 67 8.84 -1.89 -9.09
N ARG A 68 7.70 -1.36 -8.67
CA ARG A 68 6.48 -1.29 -9.50
C ARG A 68 6.37 -0.03 -10.38
N VAL A 69 7.44 0.76 -10.49
CA VAL A 69 7.53 1.87 -11.46
C VAL A 69 8.40 1.40 -12.63
N GLY A 70 7.81 0.60 -13.52
CA GLY A 70 8.44 0.08 -14.74
C GLY A 70 7.41 -0.06 -15.83
#